data_AF-A0A958DFL6-F1
#
_entry.id   AF-A0A958DFL6-F1
#
_cell.length_a   1.000
_cell.length_b   1.000
_cell.length_c   1.000
_cell.angle_alpha   90.00
_cell.angle_beta   90.00
_cell.angle_gamma   90.00
#
_symmetry.space_group_name_H-M   'P 1'
#
loop_
_entity.id
_entity.type
_entity.pdbx_description
1 polymer ?
#
loop_
_entity_poly.entity_id
_entity_poly.type
_entity_poly.pdbx_seq_one_letter_code
_entity_poly.pdbx_strand_id
1 'polypeptide(L)'
;MPIPIEVFTYLIASISSLALTILLASSRRPHPLRSSLLLASAASTLWAALVAISSMFPWLPNVLVQLGELARNAGWLFVLLQLLGLQSGKEAWSIGDWQWRRAFFLGSALALLLIAIGPLLATTTIDAPGVHYQLVLILWLCLALTGLVVIEQLYRNAALSARWSLKFLCLGLGAVSAYDFFIYAEALLFRELDAELWQARGLINALVIPLLAVAISRISNWQIGLHVSRQVAFHTVTLTGAGLYLLGMAAAGYAIRYLGGSWGGLLQIGFMTAAAALLAMLMFSGRLRSEIRVFLNKNFYSYRYDYREQWLKFTLALSNLNDNVAEGIIRIMAPLTSSPGGLLWGRDDGQAMHLLAHWEMPPPPTGSTLGGLSDWLQHTDWVIDLEEWRRAPDLYKDLELPHWLQNDIQ
;
A
#
# COMPACT_ATOMS: atom_id res chain seq x y z
N MET A 1 12.46 -8.66 42.88
CA MET A 1 12.85 -9.13 41.54
C MET A 1 12.91 -7.91 40.61
N PRO A 2 13.90 -7.82 39.72
CA PRO A 2 13.92 -6.74 38.72
C PRO A 2 12.70 -6.84 37.81
N ILE A 3 12.08 -5.71 37.49
CA ILE A 3 10.94 -5.64 36.57
C ILE A 3 11.46 -5.96 35.16
N PRO A 4 10.86 -6.91 34.42
CA PRO A 4 11.32 -7.25 33.08
C PRO A 4 11.15 -6.05 32.12
N ILE A 5 12.10 -5.90 31.19
CA ILE A 5 12.12 -4.82 30.19
C ILE A 5 10.81 -4.78 29.39
N GLU A 6 10.21 -5.96 29.14
CA GLU A 6 8.90 -6.13 28.52
C GLU A 6 7.83 -5.19 29.12
N VAL A 7 7.74 -5.11 30.45
CA VAL A 7 6.74 -4.27 31.14
C VAL A 7 6.89 -2.80 30.73
N PHE A 8 8.12 -2.28 30.68
CA PHE A 8 8.36 -0.89 30.31
C PHE A 8 7.97 -0.61 28.86
N THR A 9 8.38 -1.47 27.93
CA THR A 9 8.10 -1.29 26.50
C THR A 9 6.59 -1.29 26.20
N TYR A 10 5.84 -2.20 26.80
CA TYR A 10 4.40 -2.32 26.60
C TYR A 10 3.60 -1.28 27.40
N LEU A 11 4.10 -0.83 28.55
CA LEU A 11 3.49 0.28 29.28
C LEU A 11 3.61 1.60 28.50
N ILE A 12 4.76 1.87 27.87
CA ILE A 12 4.94 3.03 26.97
C ILE A 12 3.96 2.94 25.79
N ALA A 13 3.82 1.75 25.19
CA ALA A 13 2.86 1.51 24.10
C ALA A 13 1.40 1.73 24.54
N SER A 14 1.06 1.27 25.74
CA SER A 14 -0.27 1.44 26.35
C SER A 14 -0.58 2.92 26.60
N ILE A 15 0.33 3.66 27.24
CA ILE A 15 0.14 5.10 27.51
C ILE A 15 -0.01 5.88 26.20
N SER A 16 0.81 5.58 25.21
CA SER A 16 0.78 6.25 23.91
C SER A 16 -0.53 5.95 23.17
N SER A 17 -0.97 4.68 23.15
CA SER A 17 -2.25 4.28 22.56
C SER A 17 -3.45 4.88 23.30
N LEU A 18 -3.35 5.01 24.63
CA LEU A 18 -4.36 5.66 25.45
C LEU A 18 -4.46 7.15 25.12
N ALA A 19 -3.33 7.84 24.96
CA ALA A 19 -3.30 9.23 24.53
C ALA A 19 -3.99 9.41 23.17
N LEU A 20 -3.72 8.53 22.21
CA LEU A 20 -4.42 8.52 20.92
C LEU A 20 -5.94 8.30 21.09
N THR A 21 -6.33 7.35 21.93
CA THR A 21 -7.74 7.06 22.22
C THR A 21 -8.46 8.29 22.81
N ILE A 22 -7.82 8.99 23.76
CA ILE A 22 -8.33 10.22 24.38
C ILE A 22 -8.43 11.36 23.35
N LEU A 23 -7.44 11.52 22.47
CA LEU A 23 -7.47 12.52 21.39
C LEU A 23 -8.64 12.27 20.42
N LEU A 24 -8.91 11.01 20.08
CA LEU A 24 -10.04 10.63 19.23
C LEU A 24 -11.39 10.80 19.93
N ALA A 25 -11.44 10.56 21.24
CA ALA A 25 -12.66 10.69 22.03
C ALA A 25 -13.03 12.18 22.21
N SER A 26 -12.03 13.03 22.46
CA SER A 26 -12.19 14.48 22.65
C SER A 26 -12.46 15.26 21.37
N SER A 27 -12.08 14.74 20.20
CA SER A 27 -12.42 15.34 18.91
C SER A 27 -13.94 15.35 18.67
N ARG A 28 -14.53 16.55 18.57
CA ARG A 28 -15.97 16.74 18.31
C ARG A 28 -16.36 16.69 16.84
N ARG A 29 -15.41 16.44 15.93
CA ARG A 29 -15.69 16.46 14.49
C ARG A 29 -16.44 15.18 14.08
N PRO A 30 -17.59 15.28 13.38
CA PRO A 30 -18.28 14.11 12.85
C PRO A 30 -17.40 13.46 11.78
N HIS A 31 -17.05 12.19 11.98
CA HIS A 31 -16.22 11.43 11.06
C HIS A 31 -16.78 10.01 10.90
N PRO A 32 -16.95 9.49 9.67
CA PRO A 32 -17.57 8.17 9.46
C PRO A 32 -16.78 7.02 10.09
N LEU A 33 -15.46 7.18 10.23
CA LEU A 33 -14.56 6.20 10.85
C LEU A 33 -14.31 6.44 12.36
N ARG A 34 -14.99 7.39 13.00
CA ARG A 34 -14.68 7.75 14.40
C ARG A 34 -14.83 6.56 15.34
N SER A 35 -15.93 5.81 15.21
CA SER A 35 -16.20 4.65 16.06
C SER A 35 -15.20 3.52 15.85
N SER A 36 -14.84 3.22 14.59
CA SER A 36 -13.87 2.17 14.27
C SER A 36 -12.45 2.53 14.73
N LEU A 37 -12.02 3.79 14.55
CA LEU A 37 -10.73 4.29 15.06
C LEU A 37 -10.66 4.28 16.59
N LEU A 38 -11.75 4.66 17.27
CA LEU A 38 -11.84 4.59 18.73
C LEU A 38 -11.74 3.15 19.24
N LEU A 39 -12.47 2.22 18.62
CA LEU A 39 -12.41 0.81 18.99
C LEU A 39 -11.02 0.22 18.75
N ALA A 40 -10.39 0.51 17.61
CA ALA A 40 -9.04 0.02 17.29
C ALA A 40 -7.96 0.57 18.25
N SER A 41 -8.03 1.86 18.59
CA SER A 41 -7.10 2.49 19.54
C SER A 41 -7.32 2.02 20.98
N ALA A 42 -8.57 1.86 21.41
CA ALA A 42 -8.92 1.29 22.70
C ALA A 42 -8.46 -0.17 22.82
N ALA A 43 -8.67 -0.98 21.77
CA ALA A 43 -8.18 -2.36 21.71
C ALA A 43 -6.64 -2.44 21.76
N SER A 44 -5.95 -1.51 21.10
CA SER A 44 -4.47 -1.39 21.17
C SER A 44 -4.00 -1.08 22.58
N THR A 45 -4.70 -0.17 23.27
CA THR A 45 -4.42 0.19 24.67
C THR A 45 -4.63 -1.01 25.59
N LEU A 46 -5.77 -1.69 25.45
CA LEU A 46 -6.11 -2.87 26.26
C LEU A 46 -5.10 -3.99 26.04
N TRP A 47 -4.76 -4.29 24.79
CA TRP A 47 -3.74 -5.30 24.46
C TRP A 47 -2.39 -4.98 25.10
N ALA A 48 -1.88 -3.77 24.93
CA ALA A 48 -0.59 -3.39 25.48
C ALA A 48 -0.57 -3.45 27.02
N ALA A 49 -1.67 -3.04 27.67
CA ALA A 49 -1.84 -3.19 29.11
C ALA A 49 -1.88 -4.67 29.54
N LEU A 50 -2.61 -5.52 28.82
CA LEU A 50 -2.70 -6.96 29.10
C LEU A 50 -1.34 -7.65 29.00
N VAL A 51 -0.53 -7.32 27.98
CA VAL A 51 0.83 -7.86 27.86
C VAL A 51 1.68 -7.43 29.07
N ALA A 52 1.73 -6.13 29.38
CA ALA A 52 2.50 -5.63 30.53
C ALA A 52 2.07 -6.27 31.86
N ILE A 53 0.76 -6.45 32.08
CA ILE A 53 0.21 -7.12 33.26
C ILE A 53 0.61 -8.59 33.27
N SER A 54 0.52 -9.30 32.14
CA SER A 54 0.89 -10.72 32.04
C SER A 54 2.37 -10.96 32.36
N SER A 55 3.26 -10.03 32.00
CA SER A 55 4.69 -10.10 32.34
C SER A 55 4.96 -9.93 33.85
N MET A 56 4.08 -9.20 34.57
CA MET A 56 4.18 -9.03 36.04
C MET A 56 3.49 -10.17 36.80
N PHE A 57 2.44 -10.75 36.22
CA PHE A 57 1.57 -11.72 36.86
C PHE A 57 1.48 -12.99 35.98
N PRO A 58 2.41 -13.95 36.13
CA PRO A 58 2.45 -15.15 35.29
C PRO A 58 1.21 -16.06 35.42
N TRP A 59 0.36 -15.84 36.42
CA TRP A 59 -0.90 -16.55 36.60
C TRP A 59 -2.02 -16.03 35.69
N LEU A 60 -1.82 -14.90 34.99
CA LEU A 60 -2.78 -14.43 33.98
C LEU A 60 -2.79 -15.42 32.80
N PRO A 61 -3.96 -15.92 32.38
CA PRO A 61 -4.02 -16.83 31.25
C PRO A 61 -3.56 -16.16 29.95
N ASN A 62 -2.63 -16.79 29.22
CA ASN A 62 -2.13 -16.30 27.93
C ASN A 62 -3.23 -16.03 26.89
N VAL A 63 -4.37 -16.70 27.01
CA VAL A 63 -5.54 -16.46 26.15
C VAL A 63 -6.03 -15.02 26.25
N LEU A 64 -5.98 -14.37 27.42
CA LEU A 64 -6.39 -12.97 27.53
C LEU A 64 -5.51 -12.05 26.67
N VAL A 65 -4.20 -12.30 26.64
CA VAL A 65 -3.26 -11.57 25.79
C VAL A 65 -3.58 -11.81 24.31
N GLN A 66 -3.82 -13.06 23.92
CA GLN A 66 -4.19 -13.42 22.54
C GLN A 66 -5.53 -12.81 22.11
N LEU A 67 -6.52 -12.74 23.00
CA LEU A 67 -7.80 -12.08 22.74
C LEU A 67 -7.63 -10.57 22.55
N GLY A 68 -6.80 -9.93 23.39
CA GLY A 68 -6.44 -8.53 23.21
C GLY A 68 -5.74 -8.28 21.88
N GLU A 69 -4.85 -9.18 21.49
CA GLU A 69 -4.13 -9.09 20.22
C GLU A 69 -5.06 -9.25 19.01
N LEU A 70 -6.00 -10.20 19.09
CA LEU A 70 -7.03 -10.38 18.06
C LEU A 70 -7.90 -9.12 17.95
N ALA A 71 -8.34 -8.56 19.06
CA ALA A 71 -9.15 -7.34 19.08
C ALA A 71 -8.41 -6.16 18.45
N ARG A 72 -7.13 -5.98 18.77
CA ARG A 72 -6.25 -4.96 18.18
C ARG A 72 -6.13 -5.14 16.66
N ASN A 73 -5.74 -6.33 16.21
CA ASN A 73 -5.49 -6.63 14.80
C ASN A 73 -6.77 -6.54 13.98
N ALA A 74 -7.87 -7.10 14.47
CA ALA A 74 -9.19 -7.01 13.84
C ALA A 74 -9.66 -5.55 13.76
N GLY A 75 -9.47 -4.75 14.82
CA GLY A 75 -9.83 -3.33 14.84
C GLY A 75 -9.13 -2.52 13.76
N TRP A 76 -7.80 -2.63 13.65
CA TRP A 76 -7.04 -1.92 12.62
C TRP A 76 -7.32 -2.44 11.21
N LEU A 77 -7.47 -3.74 11.03
CA LEU A 77 -7.85 -4.33 9.75
C LEU A 77 -9.23 -3.85 9.30
N PHE A 78 -10.18 -3.74 10.22
CA PHE A 78 -11.51 -3.21 9.94
C PHE A 78 -11.48 -1.74 9.52
N VAL A 79 -10.66 -0.91 10.18
CA VAL A 79 -10.44 0.49 9.78
C VAL A 79 -9.88 0.57 8.35
N LEU A 80 -8.88 -0.26 8.04
CA LEU A 80 -8.26 -0.30 6.70
C LEU A 80 -9.26 -0.74 5.62
N LEU A 81 -10.07 -1.77 5.90
CA LEU A 81 -11.12 -2.24 4.99
C LEU A 81 -12.22 -1.20 4.80
N GLN A 82 -12.63 -0.49 5.86
CA GLN A 82 -13.58 0.63 5.73
C GLN A 82 -13.02 1.75 4.86
N LEU A 83 -11.75 2.13 5.04
CA LEU A 83 -11.08 3.13 4.21
C LEU A 83 -11.01 2.71 2.74
N LEU A 84 -10.73 1.43 2.47
CA LEU A 84 -10.71 0.89 1.12
C LEU A 84 -12.11 0.91 0.49
N GLY A 85 -13.15 0.58 1.27
CA GLY A 85 -14.55 0.68 0.83
C GLY A 85 -14.96 2.11 0.48
N LEU A 86 -14.59 3.09 1.32
CA LEU A 86 -14.86 4.51 1.06
C LEU A 86 -14.19 5.02 -0.22
N GLN A 87 -13.01 4.51 -0.59
CA GLN A 87 -12.34 4.89 -1.84
C GLN A 87 -13.01 4.34 -3.10
N SER A 88 -13.73 3.20 -3.01
CA SER A 88 -14.35 2.55 -4.16
C SER A 88 -15.58 3.30 -4.69
N GLY A 89 -16.04 4.39 -4.05
CA GLY A 89 -17.14 5.23 -4.52
C GLY A 89 -18.49 4.52 -4.63
N LYS A 90 -18.62 3.30 -4.10
CA LYS A 90 -19.90 2.61 -4.03
C LYS A 90 -20.70 3.30 -2.92
N GLU A 91 -21.85 3.85 -3.27
CA GLU A 91 -22.82 4.33 -2.28
C GLU A 91 -22.97 3.27 -1.20
N ALA A 92 -22.93 3.70 0.06
CA ALA A 92 -22.65 2.92 1.27
C ALA A 92 -23.63 1.76 1.59
N TRP A 93 -24.49 1.36 0.64
CA TRP A 93 -25.60 0.42 0.78
C TRP A 93 -25.80 -0.47 -0.46
N SER A 94 -24.74 -0.75 -1.23
CA SER A 94 -24.81 -1.75 -2.32
C SER A 94 -24.57 -3.17 -1.79
N ILE A 95 -25.31 -4.15 -2.32
CA ILE A 95 -25.31 -5.58 -1.94
C ILE A 95 -23.90 -6.24 -1.97
N GLY A 96 -22.91 -5.62 -2.64
CA GLY A 96 -21.50 -6.02 -2.59
C GLY A 96 -20.76 -5.67 -1.29
N ASP A 97 -21.18 -4.66 -0.53
CA ASP A 97 -20.56 -4.26 0.75
C ASP A 97 -20.79 -5.26 1.88
N TRP A 98 -21.82 -6.09 1.74
CA TRP A 98 -22.16 -7.09 2.74
C TRP A 98 -21.22 -8.30 2.69
N GLN A 99 -20.61 -8.60 1.54
CA GLN A 99 -19.75 -9.77 1.36
C GLN A 99 -18.42 -9.63 2.12
N TRP A 100 -17.75 -8.47 2.04
CA TRP A 100 -16.48 -8.28 2.76
C TRP A 100 -16.69 -8.21 4.27
N ARG A 101 -17.79 -7.59 4.74
CA ARG A 101 -18.14 -7.56 6.17
C ARG A 101 -18.39 -8.96 6.70
N ARG A 102 -19.17 -9.77 5.98
CA ARG A 102 -19.39 -11.20 6.31
C ARG A 102 -18.08 -11.97 6.39
N ALA A 103 -17.21 -11.83 5.38
CA ALA A 103 -15.91 -12.50 5.37
C ALA A 103 -15.04 -12.07 6.56
N PHE A 104 -15.02 -10.78 6.88
CA PHE A 104 -14.30 -10.23 8.03
C PHE A 104 -14.82 -10.81 9.37
N PHE A 105 -16.13 -10.80 9.60
CA PHE A 105 -16.72 -11.32 10.84
C PHE A 105 -16.58 -12.84 10.94
N LEU A 106 -16.73 -13.57 9.84
CA LEU A 106 -16.53 -15.02 9.80
C LEU A 106 -15.06 -15.38 10.09
N GLY A 107 -14.11 -14.69 9.45
CA GLY A 107 -12.68 -14.88 9.71
C GLY A 107 -12.30 -14.55 11.15
N SER A 108 -12.85 -13.45 11.70
CA SER A 108 -12.63 -13.05 13.10
C SER A 108 -13.22 -14.06 14.08
N ALA A 109 -14.40 -14.62 13.78
CA ALA A 109 -15.03 -15.66 14.59
C ALA A 109 -14.23 -16.97 14.56
N LEU A 110 -13.70 -17.35 13.39
CA LEU A 110 -12.84 -18.53 13.26
C LEU A 110 -11.52 -18.35 14.03
N ALA A 111 -10.91 -17.16 13.94
CA ALA A 111 -9.71 -16.82 14.70
C ALA A 111 -9.97 -16.86 16.22
N LEU A 112 -11.11 -16.31 16.66
CA LEU A 112 -11.54 -16.35 18.05
C LEU A 112 -11.72 -17.79 18.54
N LEU A 113 -12.40 -18.62 17.75
CA LEU A 113 -12.62 -20.03 18.06
C LEU A 113 -11.30 -20.80 18.16
N LEU A 114 -10.37 -20.56 17.23
CA LEU A 114 -9.04 -21.17 17.28
C LEU A 114 -8.34 -20.82 18.60
N ILE A 115 -8.28 -19.54 18.97
CA ILE A 115 -7.66 -19.06 20.23
C ILE A 115 -8.37 -19.64 21.47
N ALA A 116 -9.71 -19.64 21.49
CA ALA A 116 -10.50 -20.08 22.63
C ALA A 116 -10.38 -21.59 22.91
N ILE A 117 -10.04 -22.40 21.91
CA ILE A 117 -9.86 -23.86 22.06
C ILE A 117 -8.53 -24.19 22.78
N GLY A 118 -7.54 -23.30 22.79
CA GLY A 118 -6.21 -23.55 23.34
C GLY A 118 -6.18 -24.12 24.77
N PRO A 119 -6.86 -23.50 25.76
CA PRO A 119 -6.91 -24.00 27.14
C PRO A 119 -7.54 -25.39 27.26
N LEU A 120 -8.51 -25.71 26.40
CA LEU A 120 -9.16 -27.01 26.39
C LEU A 120 -8.21 -28.11 25.87
N LEU A 121 -7.39 -27.79 24.86
CA LEU A 121 -6.39 -28.72 24.35
C LEU A 121 -5.21 -28.90 25.30
N ALA A 122 -4.89 -27.90 26.12
CA ALA A 122 -3.80 -27.95 27.09
C ALA A 122 -3.98 -29.04 28.18
N THR A 123 -5.20 -29.54 28.38
CA THR A 123 -5.48 -30.62 29.35
C THR A 123 -5.40 -32.03 28.73
N THR A 124 -5.16 -32.12 27.42
CA THR A 124 -5.05 -33.40 26.70
C THR A 124 -3.62 -33.93 26.70
N THR A 125 -3.45 -35.26 26.66
CA THR A 125 -2.13 -35.93 26.66
C THR A 125 -1.53 -36.17 25.28
N ILE A 126 -2.25 -35.79 24.22
CA ILE A 126 -1.80 -35.88 22.82
C ILE A 126 -0.97 -34.63 22.50
N ASP A 127 -0.09 -34.67 21.49
CA ASP A 127 0.68 -33.52 20.96
C ASP A 127 -0.18 -32.33 20.43
N ALA A 128 -1.47 -32.30 20.75
CA ALA A 128 -2.41 -31.24 20.43
C ALA A 128 -1.97 -29.82 20.86
N PRO A 129 -1.30 -29.60 22.02
CA PRO A 129 -0.82 -28.27 22.39
C PRO A 129 0.23 -27.70 21.42
N GLY A 130 1.15 -28.54 20.94
CA GLY A 130 2.20 -28.12 20.00
C GLY A 130 1.64 -27.76 18.62
N VAL A 131 0.69 -28.56 18.12
CA VAL A 131 -0.02 -28.27 16.86
C VAL A 131 -0.85 -26.99 16.98
N HIS A 132 -1.57 -26.82 18.09
CA HIS A 132 -2.36 -25.62 18.36
C HIS A 132 -1.49 -24.36 18.38
N TYR A 133 -0.33 -24.40 19.05
CA TYR A 133 0.61 -23.29 19.08
C TYR A 133 1.06 -22.88 17.66
N GLN A 134 1.41 -23.84 16.81
CA GLN A 134 1.80 -23.56 15.42
C GLN A 134 0.66 -22.97 14.59
N LEU A 135 -0.58 -23.46 14.75
CA LEU A 135 -1.75 -22.91 14.08
C LEU A 135 -2.01 -21.46 14.50
N VAL A 136 -1.79 -21.12 15.76
CA VAL A 136 -1.89 -19.75 16.27
C VAL A 136 -0.81 -18.85 15.67
N LEU A 137 0.43 -19.32 15.54
CA LEU A 137 1.49 -18.56 14.84
C LEU A 137 1.15 -18.31 13.37
N ILE A 138 0.61 -19.32 12.67
CA ILE A 138 0.14 -19.18 11.29
C ILE A 138 -1.00 -18.16 11.20
N LEU A 139 -1.95 -18.18 12.14
CA LEU A 139 -3.03 -17.20 12.21
C LEU A 139 -2.45 -15.77 12.30
N TRP A 140 -1.50 -15.54 13.20
CA TRP A 140 -0.91 -14.20 13.37
C TRP A 140 -0.12 -13.75 12.15
N LEU A 141 0.66 -14.65 11.54
CA LEU A 141 1.36 -14.40 10.29
C LEU A 141 0.39 -14.01 9.16
N CYS A 142 -0.71 -14.74 9.02
CA CYS A 142 -1.76 -14.47 8.03
C CYS A 142 -2.46 -13.13 8.28
N LEU A 143 -2.74 -12.77 9.53
CA LEU A 143 -3.32 -11.47 9.88
C LEU A 143 -2.37 -10.31 9.55
N ALA A 144 -1.08 -10.46 9.89
CA ALA A 144 -0.05 -9.47 9.56
C ALA A 144 0.12 -9.29 8.04
N LEU A 145 0.16 -10.40 7.30
CA LEU A 145 0.22 -10.39 5.83
C LEU A 145 -1.04 -9.75 5.22
N THR A 146 -2.22 -10.07 5.74
CA THR A 146 -3.48 -9.46 5.29
C THR A 146 -3.46 -7.95 5.53
N GLY A 147 -2.97 -7.50 6.69
CA GLY A 147 -2.76 -6.08 6.99
C GLY A 147 -1.88 -5.40 5.94
N LEU A 148 -0.72 -5.97 5.63
CA LEU A 148 0.18 -5.44 4.59
C LEU A 148 -0.48 -5.38 3.21
N VAL A 149 -1.20 -6.44 2.81
CA VAL A 149 -1.88 -6.50 1.51
C VAL A 149 -2.97 -5.43 1.43
N VAL A 150 -3.80 -5.26 2.47
CA VAL A 150 -4.83 -4.22 2.50
C VAL A 150 -4.22 -2.82 2.48
N ILE A 151 -3.11 -2.60 3.19
CA ILE A 151 -2.36 -1.34 3.16
C ILE A 151 -1.83 -1.05 1.74
N GLU A 152 -1.29 -2.05 1.05
CA GLU A 152 -0.88 -1.92 -0.34
C GLU A 152 -2.06 -1.52 -1.24
N GLN A 153 -3.19 -2.23 -1.13
CA GLN A 153 -4.38 -1.89 -1.90
C GLN A 153 -4.83 -0.46 -1.61
N LEU A 154 -4.85 -0.07 -0.34
CA LEU A 154 -5.30 1.24 0.10
C LEU A 154 -4.41 2.38 -0.45
N TYR A 155 -3.10 2.19 -0.43
CA TYR A 155 -2.16 3.22 -0.90
C TYR A 155 -2.12 3.32 -2.43
N ARG A 156 -2.15 2.18 -3.13
CA ARG A 156 -2.06 2.15 -4.60
C ARG A 156 -3.35 2.62 -5.28
N ASN A 157 -4.51 2.27 -4.73
CA ASN A 157 -5.82 2.68 -5.26
C ASN A 157 -6.23 4.11 -4.85
N ALA A 158 -5.51 4.75 -3.93
CA ALA A 158 -5.74 6.14 -3.58
C ALA A 158 -5.36 7.11 -4.70
N ALA A 159 -6.22 8.11 -4.94
CA ALA A 159 -5.94 9.26 -5.80
C ALA A 159 -4.69 10.04 -5.33
N LEU A 160 -4.00 10.75 -6.23
CA LEU A 160 -2.77 11.48 -5.91
C LEU A 160 -2.93 12.45 -4.73
N SER A 161 -4.05 13.17 -4.67
CA SER A 161 -4.39 14.08 -3.57
C SER A 161 -4.59 13.35 -2.23
N ALA A 162 -5.11 12.12 -2.26
CA ALA A 162 -5.38 11.30 -1.08
C ALA A 162 -4.11 10.62 -0.51
N ARG A 163 -3.13 10.30 -1.37
CA ARG A 163 -1.90 9.61 -0.98
C ARG A 163 -1.10 10.35 0.08
N TRP A 164 -1.08 11.68 0.04
CA TRP A 164 -0.29 12.47 0.99
C TRP A 164 -0.86 12.44 2.42
N SER A 165 -2.18 12.27 2.57
CA SER A 165 -2.84 12.08 3.86
C SER A 165 -2.71 10.65 4.36
N LEU A 166 -2.86 9.66 3.47
CA LEU A 166 -2.78 8.24 3.80
C LEU A 166 -1.37 7.74 4.11
N LYS A 167 -0.33 8.43 3.63
CA LYS A 167 1.07 7.97 3.78
C LYS A 167 1.43 7.68 5.23
N PHE A 168 0.99 8.51 6.17
CA PHE A 168 1.33 8.34 7.59
C PHE A 168 0.58 7.17 8.23
N LEU A 169 -0.67 6.95 7.83
CA LEU A 169 -1.44 5.78 8.26
C LEU A 169 -0.81 4.49 7.72
N CYS A 170 -0.48 4.48 6.43
CA CYS A 170 0.12 3.33 5.75
C CYS A 170 1.52 3.04 6.28
N LEU A 171 2.34 4.07 6.55
CA LEU A 171 3.65 3.89 7.16
C LEU A 171 3.54 3.35 8.59
N GLY A 172 2.64 3.91 9.39
CA GLY A 172 2.44 3.48 10.77
C GLY A 172 1.95 2.03 10.88
N LEU A 173 0.78 1.74 10.31
CA LEU A 173 0.20 0.40 10.35
C LEU A 173 1.01 -0.60 9.53
N GLY A 174 1.68 -0.14 8.47
CA GLY A 174 2.57 -0.96 7.66
C GLY A 174 3.82 -1.37 8.42
N ALA A 175 4.41 -0.47 9.22
CA ALA A 175 5.54 -0.81 10.09
C ALA A 175 5.15 -1.85 11.14
N VAL A 176 4.01 -1.68 11.82
CA VAL A 176 3.51 -2.67 12.79
C VAL A 176 3.23 -4.01 12.10
N SER A 177 2.53 -4.02 10.97
CA SER A 177 2.19 -5.24 10.25
C SER A 177 3.43 -5.94 9.67
N ALA A 178 4.44 -5.19 9.21
CA ALA A 178 5.70 -5.75 8.72
C ALA A 178 6.52 -6.35 9.85
N TYR A 179 6.58 -5.69 11.00
CA TYR A 179 7.23 -6.23 12.18
C TYR A 179 6.55 -7.50 12.69
N ASP A 180 5.21 -7.48 12.77
CA ASP A 180 4.42 -8.65 13.16
C ASP A 180 4.60 -9.80 12.15
N PHE A 181 4.63 -9.51 10.86
CA PHE A 181 4.93 -10.53 9.84
C PHE A 181 6.33 -11.13 10.05
N PHE A 182 7.34 -10.30 10.33
CA PHE A 182 8.70 -10.74 10.58
C PHE A 182 8.80 -11.66 11.82
N ILE A 183 8.33 -11.20 12.98
CA ILE A 183 8.41 -11.98 14.23
C ILE A 183 7.65 -13.29 14.13
N TYR A 184 6.46 -13.32 13.50
CA TYR A 184 5.69 -14.55 13.38
C TYR A 184 6.24 -15.50 12.32
N ALA A 185 6.85 -14.99 11.25
CA ALA A 185 7.53 -15.83 10.27
C ALA A 185 8.76 -16.51 10.89
N GLU A 186 9.54 -15.77 11.69
CA GLU A 186 10.64 -16.34 12.45
C GLU A 186 10.15 -17.37 13.46
N ALA A 187 9.14 -17.01 14.27
CA ALA A 187 8.63 -17.90 15.30
C ALA A 187 8.07 -19.21 14.71
N LEU A 188 7.50 -19.15 13.50
CA LEU A 188 7.06 -20.35 12.79
C LEU A 188 8.23 -21.23 12.33
N LEU A 189 9.34 -20.61 11.90
CA LEU A 189 10.54 -21.31 11.42
C LEU A 189 11.27 -22.03 12.57
N PHE A 190 11.40 -21.38 13.73
CA PHE A 190 12.10 -21.94 14.91
C PHE A 190 11.18 -22.59 15.94
N ARG A 191 9.86 -22.48 15.75
CA ARG A 191 8.81 -22.97 16.65
C ARG A 191 8.86 -22.36 18.06
N GLU A 192 9.46 -21.18 18.18
CA GLU A 192 9.61 -20.46 19.44
C GLU A 192 9.52 -18.96 19.18
N LEU A 193 8.86 -18.23 20.08
CA LEU A 193 8.81 -16.77 20.03
C LEU A 193 10.07 -16.20 20.70
N ASP A 194 10.85 -15.45 19.93
CA ASP A 194 12.01 -14.73 20.44
C ASP A 194 11.59 -13.66 21.46
N ALA A 195 12.14 -13.74 22.67
CA ALA A 195 11.80 -12.84 23.76
C ALA A 195 12.28 -11.40 23.55
N GLU A 196 13.40 -11.19 22.86
CA GLU A 196 13.94 -9.86 22.56
C GLU A 196 13.07 -9.15 21.51
N LEU A 197 12.67 -9.86 20.45
CA LEU A 197 11.74 -9.33 19.46
C LEU A 197 10.37 -9.05 20.04
N TRP A 198 9.88 -9.92 20.93
CA TRP A 198 8.63 -9.70 21.62
C TRP A 198 8.69 -8.41 22.47
N GLN A 199 9.77 -8.19 23.21
CA GLN A 199 9.99 -6.96 23.98
C GLN A 199 10.08 -5.71 23.09
N ALA A 200 10.83 -5.76 21.99
CA ALA A 200 10.96 -4.63 21.07
C ALA A 200 9.62 -4.22 20.41
N ARG A 201 8.67 -5.16 20.29
CA ARG A 201 7.33 -4.93 19.71
C ARG A 201 6.57 -3.80 20.40
N GLY A 202 6.69 -3.67 21.72
CA GLY A 202 6.05 -2.60 22.49
C GLY A 202 6.54 -1.21 22.05
N LEU A 203 7.86 -1.03 21.94
CA LEU A 203 8.46 0.24 21.50
C LEU A 203 8.06 0.60 20.06
N ILE A 204 8.02 -0.37 19.16
CA ILE A 204 7.60 -0.15 17.76
C ILE A 204 6.16 0.36 17.69
N ASN A 205 5.25 -0.25 18.48
CA ASN A 205 3.87 0.20 18.55
C ASN A 205 3.78 1.63 19.11
N ALA A 206 4.56 1.97 20.14
CA ALA A 206 4.62 3.33 20.67
C ALA A 206 5.11 4.37 19.65
N LEU A 207 6.18 4.06 18.91
CA LEU A 207 6.77 4.93 17.88
C LEU A 207 5.82 5.23 16.72
N VAL A 208 4.88 4.32 16.45
CA VAL A 208 3.90 4.47 15.38
C VAL A 208 2.75 5.39 15.78
N ILE A 209 2.44 5.53 17.07
CA ILE A 209 1.31 6.34 17.54
C ILE A 209 1.33 7.80 17.04
N PRO A 210 2.45 8.56 17.09
CA PRO A 210 2.51 9.91 16.53
C PRO A 210 2.18 9.96 15.04
N LEU A 211 2.61 8.97 14.26
CA LEU A 211 2.29 8.87 12.83
C LEU A 211 0.78 8.66 12.64
N LEU A 212 0.15 7.80 13.44
CA LEU A 212 -1.29 7.58 13.41
C LEU A 212 -2.07 8.84 13.82
N ALA A 213 -1.62 9.57 14.84
CA ALA A 213 -2.24 10.83 15.27
C ALA A 213 -2.19 11.88 14.15
N VAL A 214 -1.04 12.04 13.48
CA VAL A 214 -0.89 12.94 12.33
C VAL A 214 -1.76 12.49 11.17
N ALA A 215 -1.85 11.19 10.89
CA ALA A 215 -2.70 10.66 9.83
C ALA A 215 -4.18 10.97 10.07
N ILE A 216 -4.68 10.70 11.27
CA ILE A 216 -6.11 10.86 11.59
C ILE A 216 -6.51 12.34 11.59
N SER A 217 -5.66 13.24 12.08
CA SER A 217 -5.92 14.69 12.00
C SER A 217 -6.05 15.20 10.56
N ARG A 218 -5.33 14.57 9.61
CA ARG A 218 -5.35 14.94 8.18
C ARG A 218 -6.52 14.33 7.41
N ILE A 219 -6.93 13.12 7.76
CA ILE A 219 -8.11 12.48 7.16
C ILE A 219 -9.39 13.30 7.44
N SER A 220 -9.45 14.01 8.57
CA SER A 220 -10.58 14.89 8.93
C SER A 220 -10.85 16.05 7.95
N ASN A 221 -9.89 16.44 7.11
CA ASN A 221 -10.06 17.53 6.15
C ASN A 221 -10.54 17.04 4.77
N TRP A 222 -10.80 15.75 4.60
CA TRP A 222 -11.38 15.22 3.37
C TRP A 222 -12.85 15.61 3.26
N GLN A 223 -13.11 16.67 2.50
CA GLN A 223 -14.42 16.91 1.92
C GLN A 223 -14.76 15.74 0.98
N ILE A 224 -16.00 15.28 1.10
CA ILE A 224 -16.62 14.17 0.37
C ILE A 224 -16.82 14.57 -1.10
N GLY A 225 -15.71 14.75 -1.81
CA GLY A 225 -15.63 14.87 -3.26
C GLY A 225 -14.96 13.62 -3.81
N LEU A 226 -15.52 12.45 -3.50
CA LEU A 226 -15.04 11.15 -3.98
C LEU A 226 -15.39 10.98 -5.47
N HIS A 227 -14.72 11.74 -6.34
CA HIS A 227 -14.54 11.34 -7.72
C HIS A 227 -13.18 10.64 -7.81
N VAL A 228 -13.18 9.31 -7.68
CA VAL A 228 -12.02 8.48 -7.97
C VAL A 228 -12.39 7.46 -9.04
N SER A 229 -11.48 7.37 -10.00
CA SER A 229 -11.51 6.51 -11.19
C SER A 229 -11.93 5.07 -10.91
N ARG A 230 -12.80 4.56 -11.78
CA ARG A 230 -13.35 3.20 -11.77
C ARG A 230 -12.27 2.19 -12.15
N GLN A 231 -11.58 1.62 -11.16
CA GLN A 231 -11.13 0.21 -11.11
C GLN A 231 -10.18 0.03 -9.91
N VAL A 232 -10.59 -0.76 -8.93
CA VAL A 232 -9.72 -1.30 -7.88
C VAL A 232 -8.99 -2.49 -8.49
N ALA A 233 -7.70 -2.34 -8.77
CA ALA A 233 -6.87 -3.45 -9.22
C ALA A 233 -6.26 -4.14 -8.01
N PHE A 234 -6.29 -5.48 -7.99
CA PHE A 234 -5.60 -6.24 -6.95
C PHE A 234 -4.10 -6.21 -7.22
N HIS A 235 -3.36 -5.53 -6.35
CA HIS A 235 -1.90 -5.46 -6.44
C HIS A 235 -1.23 -6.58 -5.63
N THR A 236 -0.28 -7.30 -6.23
CA THR A 236 0.33 -8.51 -5.64
C THR A 236 1.74 -8.32 -5.10
N VAL A 237 2.29 -7.09 -5.07
CA VAL A 237 3.71 -6.87 -4.74
C VAL A 237 4.03 -7.31 -3.32
N THR A 238 3.17 -7.00 -2.36
CA THR A 238 3.32 -7.44 -0.96
C THR A 238 3.30 -8.96 -0.87
N LEU A 239 2.40 -9.62 -1.60
CA LEU A 239 2.27 -11.08 -1.55
C LEU A 239 3.51 -11.76 -2.17
N THR A 240 3.99 -11.25 -3.31
CA THR A 240 5.24 -11.72 -3.94
C THR A 240 6.45 -11.46 -3.03
N GLY A 241 6.53 -10.27 -2.43
CA GLY A 241 7.61 -9.90 -1.51
C GLY A 241 7.61 -10.77 -0.25
N ALA A 242 6.45 -11.00 0.36
CA ALA A 242 6.27 -11.89 1.50
C ALA A 242 6.65 -13.33 1.16
N GLY A 243 6.21 -13.85 0.00
CA GLY A 243 6.58 -15.17 -0.48
C GLY A 243 8.08 -15.33 -0.70
N LEU A 244 8.72 -14.35 -1.34
CA LEU A 244 10.16 -14.34 -1.55
C LEU A 244 10.94 -14.28 -0.23
N TYR A 245 10.47 -13.46 0.71
CA TYR A 245 11.03 -13.39 2.06
C TYR A 245 10.94 -14.75 2.77
N LEU A 246 9.77 -15.40 2.74
CA LEU A 246 9.57 -16.71 3.40
C LEU A 246 10.46 -17.78 2.77
N LEU A 247 10.58 -17.80 1.44
CA LEU A 247 11.49 -18.71 0.74
C LEU A 247 12.96 -18.44 1.10
N GLY A 248 13.36 -17.17 1.16
CA GLY A 248 14.72 -16.77 1.56
C GLY A 248 15.03 -17.18 3.00
N MET A 249 14.12 -16.93 3.93
CA MET A 249 14.22 -17.35 5.33
C MET A 249 14.28 -18.88 5.47
N ALA A 250 13.43 -19.61 4.75
CA ALA A 250 13.44 -21.07 4.76
C ALA A 250 14.75 -21.63 4.21
N ALA A 251 15.26 -21.07 3.10
CA ALA A 251 16.54 -21.46 2.52
C ALA A 251 17.71 -21.17 3.47
N ALA A 252 17.75 -19.98 4.08
CA ALA A 252 18.77 -19.62 5.06
C ALA A 252 18.73 -20.52 6.29
N GLY A 253 17.53 -20.75 6.85
CA GLY A 253 17.33 -21.65 7.99
C GLY A 253 17.77 -23.08 7.68
N TYR A 254 17.43 -23.59 6.49
CA TYR A 254 17.89 -24.91 6.03
C TYR A 254 19.42 -24.96 5.88
N ALA A 255 20.02 -23.95 5.24
CA ALA A 255 21.47 -23.89 5.03
C ALA A 255 22.24 -23.87 6.36
N ILE A 256 21.79 -23.10 7.34
CA ILE A 256 22.43 -23.02 8.65
C ILE A 256 22.34 -24.34 9.41
N ARG A 257 21.16 -24.97 9.37
CA ARG A 257 20.98 -26.30 9.95
C ARG A 257 21.87 -27.35 9.26
N TYR A 258 22.01 -27.27 7.94
CA TYR A 258 22.87 -28.17 7.16
C TYR A 258 24.36 -28.01 7.50
N LEU A 259 24.81 -26.77 7.75
CA LEU A 259 26.19 -26.46 8.16
C LEU A 259 26.49 -26.79 9.63
N GLY A 260 25.51 -27.32 10.37
CA GLY A 260 25.64 -27.61 11.81
C GLY A 260 25.66 -26.37 12.70
N GLY A 261 25.30 -25.21 12.15
CA GLY A 261 25.17 -23.96 12.91
C GLY A 261 23.84 -23.87 13.64
N SER A 262 23.80 -23.13 14.74
CA SER A 262 22.55 -22.67 15.33
C SER A 262 22.15 -21.34 14.70
N TRP A 263 20.85 -21.19 14.46
CA TRP A 263 20.30 -19.86 14.24
C TRP A 263 20.41 -19.10 15.56
N GLY A 264 21.14 -17.98 15.55
CA GLY A 264 21.42 -17.19 16.75
C GLY A 264 21.23 -15.70 16.49
N GLY A 265 21.19 -14.90 17.56
CA GLY A 265 20.89 -13.47 17.50
C GLY A 265 21.76 -12.68 16.49
N LEU A 266 23.01 -13.09 16.27
CA LEU A 266 23.89 -12.48 15.23
C LEU A 266 23.31 -12.58 13.81
N LEU A 267 22.71 -13.72 13.44
CA LEU A 267 22.11 -13.92 12.12
C LEU A 267 20.78 -13.18 11.98
N GLN A 268 19.98 -13.14 13.03
CA GLN A 268 18.73 -12.40 13.10
C GLN A 268 18.98 -10.89 12.98
N ILE A 269 19.96 -10.35 13.72
CA ILE A 269 20.42 -8.96 13.59
C ILE A 269 20.96 -8.70 12.19
N GLY A 270 21.78 -9.60 11.64
CA GLY A 270 22.31 -9.48 10.28
C GLY A 270 21.21 -9.42 9.22
N PHE A 271 20.21 -10.30 9.33
CA PHE A 271 19.07 -10.33 8.42
C PHE A 271 18.20 -9.08 8.56
N MET A 272 17.86 -8.66 9.80
CA MET A 272 17.11 -7.43 10.06
C MET A 272 17.84 -6.20 9.52
N THR A 273 19.16 -6.14 9.72
CA THR A 273 19.99 -5.05 9.22
C THR A 273 20.05 -5.05 7.69
N ALA A 274 20.19 -6.22 7.05
CA ALA A 274 20.16 -6.35 5.60
C ALA A 274 18.80 -5.96 5.02
N ALA A 275 17.70 -6.37 5.66
CA ALA A 275 16.34 -6.00 5.28
C ALA A 275 16.11 -4.48 5.43
N ALA A 276 16.51 -3.90 6.57
CA ALA A 276 16.42 -2.46 6.82
C ALA A 276 17.30 -1.65 5.85
N ALA A 277 18.51 -2.12 5.56
CA ALA A 277 19.42 -1.51 4.59
C ALA A 277 18.85 -1.58 3.16
N LEU A 278 18.29 -2.71 2.75
CA LEU A 278 17.58 -2.86 1.47
C LEU A 278 16.41 -1.88 1.40
N LEU A 279 15.61 -1.78 2.47
CA LEU A 279 14.45 -0.88 2.54
C LEU A 279 14.89 0.59 2.47
N ALA A 280 15.94 0.97 3.21
CA ALA A 280 16.55 2.29 3.13
C ALA A 280 17.09 2.59 1.72
N MET A 281 17.80 1.63 1.11
CA MET A 281 18.30 1.75 -0.26
C MET A 281 17.15 1.97 -1.25
N LEU A 282 16.04 1.26 -1.10
CA LEU A 282 14.83 1.46 -1.92
C LEU A 282 14.17 2.83 -1.65
N MET A 283 14.17 3.31 -0.42
CA MET A 283 13.61 4.63 -0.06
C MET A 283 14.45 5.79 -0.61
N PHE A 284 15.78 5.71 -0.54
CA PHE A 284 16.67 6.80 -0.93
C PHE A 284 17.14 6.71 -2.40
N SER A 285 17.16 5.52 -3.01
CA SER A 285 17.53 5.36 -4.42
C SER A 285 16.33 5.46 -5.35
N GLY A 286 16.27 6.51 -6.17
CA GLY A 286 15.26 6.66 -7.22
C GLY A 286 15.42 5.67 -8.38
N ARG A 287 16.67 5.35 -8.73
CA ARG A 287 17.02 4.46 -9.85
C ARG A 287 16.68 2.99 -9.58
N LEU A 288 17.00 2.49 -8.39
CA LEU A 288 16.63 1.11 -8.02
C LEU A 288 15.10 0.95 -7.96
N ARG A 289 14.39 1.99 -7.49
CA ARG A 289 12.92 2.04 -7.49
C ARG A 289 12.34 1.99 -8.90
N SER A 290 12.91 2.69 -9.87
CA SER A 290 12.41 2.69 -11.24
C SER A 290 12.66 1.35 -11.92
N GLU A 291 13.84 0.76 -11.77
CA GLU A 291 14.17 -0.55 -12.35
C GLU A 291 13.31 -1.68 -11.78
N ILE A 292 13.13 -1.74 -10.45
CA ILE A 292 12.24 -2.73 -9.82
C ILE A 292 10.78 -2.49 -10.23
N ARG A 293 10.33 -1.24 -10.33
CA ARG A 293 8.99 -0.92 -10.81
C ARG A 293 8.78 -1.43 -12.24
N VAL A 294 9.74 -1.22 -13.14
CA VAL A 294 9.68 -1.70 -14.52
C VAL A 294 9.71 -3.22 -14.57
N PHE A 295 10.60 -3.86 -13.80
CA PHE A 295 10.69 -5.32 -13.72
C PHE A 295 9.40 -5.96 -13.21
N LEU A 296 8.82 -5.44 -12.12
CA LEU A 296 7.55 -5.92 -11.58
C LEU A 296 6.40 -5.67 -12.56
N ASN A 297 6.36 -4.50 -13.19
CA ASN A 297 5.34 -4.19 -14.21
C ASN A 297 5.44 -5.13 -15.42
N LYS A 298 6.64 -5.48 -15.87
CA LYS A 298 6.85 -6.39 -17.00
C LYS A 298 6.46 -7.84 -16.67
N ASN A 299 6.82 -8.33 -15.48
CA ASN A 299 6.74 -9.76 -15.16
C ASN A 299 5.49 -10.16 -14.35
N PHE A 300 4.90 -9.24 -13.59
CA PHE A 300 3.81 -9.55 -12.65
C PHE A 300 2.53 -8.75 -12.90
N TYR A 301 2.56 -7.73 -13.76
CA TYR A 301 1.36 -6.96 -14.13
C TYR A 301 0.95 -7.26 -15.58
N SER A 302 -0.04 -8.13 -15.73
CA SER A 302 -0.80 -8.22 -16.98
C SER A 302 -1.82 -7.08 -17.02
N TYR A 303 -1.69 -6.20 -18.02
CA TYR A 303 -2.66 -5.23 -18.52
C TYR A 303 -3.47 -4.43 -17.48
N ARG A 304 -2.92 -3.26 -17.10
CA ARG A 304 -3.62 -2.23 -16.32
C ARG A 304 -4.65 -1.42 -17.14
N TYR A 305 -4.70 -1.63 -18.44
CA TYR A 305 -5.73 -1.08 -19.30
C TYR A 305 -6.39 -2.23 -20.00
N ASP A 306 -7.65 -2.51 -19.68
CA ASP A 306 -8.47 -3.18 -20.68
C ASP A 306 -8.57 -2.18 -21.83
N TYR A 307 -7.69 -2.34 -22.82
CA TYR A 307 -7.64 -1.50 -24.01
C TYR A 307 -9.04 -1.43 -24.62
N ARG A 308 -9.84 -2.50 -24.49
CA ARG A 308 -11.24 -2.52 -24.92
C ARG A 308 -12.11 -1.49 -24.22
N GLU A 309 -11.98 -1.31 -22.90
CA GLU A 309 -12.77 -0.32 -22.17
C GLU A 309 -12.35 1.11 -22.49
N GLN A 310 -11.04 1.37 -22.59
CA GLN A 310 -10.56 2.69 -22.99
C GLN A 310 -10.92 3.00 -24.44
N TRP A 311 -10.83 2.01 -25.32
CA TRP A 311 -11.25 2.10 -26.72
C TRP A 311 -12.74 2.36 -26.84
N LEU A 312 -13.59 1.70 -26.03
CA LEU A 312 -15.03 1.95 -25.96
C LEU A 312 -15.34 3.36 -25.45
N LYS A 313 -14.68 3.82 -24.38
CA LYS A 313 -14.84 5.20 -23.87
C LYS A 313 -14.40 6.23 -24.90
N PHE A 314 -13.27 5.97 -25.57
CA PHE A 314 -12.75 6.80 -26.64
C PHE A 314 -13.72 6.90 -27.81
N THR A 315 -14.19 5.77 -28.35
CA THR A 315 -15.13 5.75 -29.48
C THR A 315 -16.48 6.36 -29.13
N LEU A 316 -17.00 6.14 -27.92
CA LEU A 316 -18.24 6.79 -27.44
C LEU A 316 -18.07 8.30 -27.26
N ALA A 317 -16.92 8.75 -26.75
CA ALA A 317 -16.64 10.16 -26.61
C ALA A 317 -16.50 10.82 -27.99
N LEU A 318 -15.85 10.15 -28.94
CA LEU A 318 -15.69 10.61 -30.31
C LEU A 318 -17.02 10.68 -31.07
N SER A 319 -17.91 9.70 -30.87
CA SER A 319 -19.24 9.67 -31.51
C SER A 319 -20.20 10.75 -31.00
N ASN A 320 -19.94 11.35 -29.85
CA ASN A 320 -20.77 12.40 -29.23
C ASN A 320 -20.26 13.82 -29.51
N LEU A 321 -19.22 13.99 -30.34
CA LEU A 321 -18.72 15.30 -30.74
C LEU A 321 -19.61 15.88 -31.85
N ASN A 322 -20.28 17.01 -31.57
CA ASN A 322 -21.20 17.63 -32.52
C ASN A 322 -20.66 18.94 -33.15
N ASP A 323 -20.03 19.83 -32.36
CA ASP A 323 -19.77 21.21 -32.83
C ASP A 323 -18.29 21.58 -32.99
N ASN A 324 -17.35 20.88 -32.34
CA ASN A 324 -15.91 21.11 -32.52
C ASN A 324 -15.11 19.80 -32.42
N VAL A 325 -15.13 19.01 -33.50
CA VAL A 325 -14.52 17.68 -33.56
C VAL A 325 -13.01 17.75 -33.29
N ALA A 326 -12.31 18.73 -33.88
CA ALA A 326 -10.87 18.87 -33.75
C ALA A 326 -10.43 19.16 -32.30
N GLU A 327 -11.07 20.11 -31.62
CA GLU A 327 -10.80 20.38 -30.20
C GLU A 327 -11.27 19.22 -29.31
N GLY A 328 -12.39 18.60 -29.65
CA GLY A 328 -12.93 17.43 -28.95
C GLY A 328 -11.97 16.26 -28.92
N ILE A 329 -11.28 15.97 -30.02
CA ILE A 329 -10.22 14.95 -30.08
C ILE A 329 -9.12 15.26 -29.05
N ILE A 330 -8.67 16.51 -28.96
CA ILE A 330 -7.64 16.92 -27.99
C ILE A 330 -8.12 16.67 -26.56
N ARG A 331 -9.35 17.09 -26.23
CA ARG A 331 -9.95 16.90 -24.90
C ARG A 331 -10.11 15.43 -24.52
N ILE A 332 -10.37 14.55 -25.49
CA ILE A 332 -10.51 13.11 -25.27
C ILE A 332 -9.13 12.46 -25.09
N MET A 333 -8.12 12.90 -25.85
CA MET A 333 -6.76 12.33 -25.81
C MET A 333 -5.93 12.81 -24.61
N ALA A 334 -6.06 14.07 -24.19
CA ALA A 334 -5.24 14.67 -23.14
C ALA A 334 -5.28 13.89 -21.80
N PRO A 335 -6.45 13.41 -21.30
CA PRO A 335 -6.49 12.57 -20.11
C PRO A 335 -5.80 11.21 -20.27
N LEU A 336 -5.77 10.64 -21.49
CA LEU A 336 -5.15 9.34 -21.77
C LEU A 336 -3.61 9.44 -21.67
N THR A 337 -3.05 10.56 -22.09
CA THR A 337 -1.62 10.86 -21.99
C THR A 337 -1.25 11.59 -20.70
N SER A 338 -2.22 11.86 -19.81
CA SER A 338 -2.05 12.71 -18.62
C SER A 338 -1.48 14.10 -18.94
N SER A 339 -1.84 14.63 -20.11
CA SER A 339 -1.42 15.94 -20.59
C SER A 339 -2.42 17.03 -20.15
N PRO A 340 -1.95 18.24 -19.81
CA PRO A 340 -2.82 19.36 -19.45
C PRO A 340 -3.53 19.99 -20.66
N GLY A 341 -3.05 19.76 -21.88
CA GLY A 341 -3.60 20.34 -23.10
C GLY A 341 -2.96 19.73 -24.34
N GLY A 342 -3.23 20.31 -25.52
CA GLY A 342 -2.60 19.89 -26.76
C GLY A 342 -2.92 20.74 -27.99
N LEU A 343 -2.20 20.45 -29.07
CA LEU A 343 -2.38 21.01 -30.41
C LEU A 343 -2.72 19.87 -31.37
N LEU A 344 -3.74 20.04 -32.19
CA LEU A 344 -4.07 19.10 -33.25
C LEU A 344 -3.68 19.70 -34.60
N TRP A 345 -2.80 19.00 -35.32
CA TRP A 345 -2.40 19.35 -36.67
C TRP A 345 -3.01 18.37 -37.66
N GLY A 346 -3.39 18.87 -38.82
CA GLY A 346 -3.93 18.07 -39.91
C GLY A 346 -3.52 18.63 -41.26
N ARG A 347 -3.79 17.84 -42.30
CA ARG A 347 -3.43 18.16 -43.68
C ARG A 347 -4.58 17.80 -44.58
N ASP A 348 -5.04 18.77 -45.36
CA ASP A 348 -5.95 18.53 -46.49
C ASP A 348 -5.16 18.05 -47.71
N ASP A 349 -5.83 17.34 -48.62
CA ASP A 349 -5.18 16.73 -49.80
C ASP A 349 -4.34 17.75 -50.58
N GLY A 350 -3.03 17.51 -50.63
CA GLY A 350 -2.06 18.34 -51.36
C GLY A 350 -1.61 19.64 -50.65
N GLN A 351 -2.06 19.92 -49.44
CA GLN A 351 -1.62 21.10 -48.67
C GLN A 351 -0.55 20.76 -47.64
N ALA A 352 0.08 21.77 -47.03
CA ALA A 352 0.96 21.56 -45.87
C ALA A 352 0.14 21.30 -44.60
N MET A 353 0.76 20.64 -43.60
CA MET A 353 0.14 20.49 -42.28
C MET A 353 -0.16 21.87 -41.68
N HIS A 354 -1.40 22.06 -41.23
CA HIS A 354 -1.86 23.26 -40.56
C HIS A 354 -2.54 22.91 -39.23
N LEU A 355 -2.60 23.89 -38.33
CA LEU A 355 -3.22 23.72 -37.03
C LEU A 355 -4.74 23.67 -37.19
N LEU A 356 -5.36 22.56 -36.76
CA LEU A 356 -6.81 22.36 -36.77
C LEU A 356 -7.47 22.87 -35.49
N ALA A 357 -6.85 22.63 -34.34
CA ALA A 357 -7.36 23.07 -33.04
C ALA A 357 -6.25 23.14 -32.00
N HIS A 358 -6.53 23.89 -30.93
CA HIS A 358 -5.72 23.93 -29.72
C HIS A 358 -6.64 23.89 -28.50
N TRP A 359 -6.21 23.24 -27.42
CA TRP A 359 -6.96 23.19 -26.16
C TRP A 359 -6.00 23.24 -24.98
N GLU A 360 -6.23 24.19 -24.05
CA GLU A 360 -5.38 24.46 -22.87
C GLU A 360 -3.87 24.57 -23.16
N MET A 361 -3.52 24.82 -24.43
CA MET A 361 -2.17 25.06 -24.91
C MET A 361 -2.22 26.29 -25.85
N PRO A 362 -1.28 27.25 -25.71
CA PRO A 362 -1.23 28.40 -26.60
C PRO A 362 -0.99 27.97 -28.05
N PRO A 363 -1.68 28.60 -29.03
CA PRO A 363 -1.38 28.33 -30.43
C PRO A 363 0.05 28.80 -30.76
N PRO A 364 0.76 28.06 -31.64
CA PRO A 364 2.09 28.45 -32.10
C PRO A 364 2.03 29.77 -32.90
N PRO A 365 3.17 30.47 -33.07
CA PRO A 365 3.24 31.70 -33.86
C PRO A 365 2.64 31.55 -35.26
N THR A 366 2.00 32.61 -35.78
CA THR A 366 1.35 32.60 -37.09
C THR A 366 2.34 32.21 -38.20
N GLY A 367 2.00 31.19 -38.99
CA GLY A 367 2.87 30.65 -40.05
C GLY A 367 3.88 29.59 -39.59
N SER A 368 3.81 29.14 -38.33
CA SER A 368 4.60 28.01 -37.85
C SER A 368 4.23 26.73 -38.61
N THR A 369 5.25 25.94 -38.98
CA THR A 369 5.07 24.62 -39.60
C THR A 369 5.68 23.55 -38.71
N LEU A 370 5.26 22.30 -38.91
CA LEU A 370 5.89 21.14 -38.28
C LEU A 370 7.21 20.74 -38.98
N GLY A 371 7.53 21.32 -40.14
CA GLY A 371 8.75 20.98 -40.88
C GLY A 371 8.86 19.47 -41.14
N GLY A 372 10.06 18.92 -40.98
CA GLY A 372 10.33 17.48 -41.15
C GLY A 372 9.75 16.58 -40.05
N LEU A 373 9.23 17.14 -38.95
CA LEU A 373 8.66 16.37 -37.85
C LEU A 373 7.48 15.51 -38.30
N SER A 374 6.60 16.02 -39.18
CA SER A 374 5.46 15.24 -39.67
C SER A 374 5.91 14.02 -40.46
N ASP A 375 6.91 14.20 -41.32
CA ASP A 375 7.41 13.15 -42.20
C ASP A 375 8.19 12.11 -41.41
N TRP A 376 8.95 12.55 -40.41
CA TRP A 376 9.66 11.68 -39.48
C TRP A 376 8.70 10.83 -38.64
N LEU A 377 7.63 11.44 -38.10
CA LEU A 377 6.61 10.72 -37.33
C LEU A 377 5.91 9.65 -38.18
N GLN A 378 5.63 9.94 -39.45
CA GLN A 378 5.03 8.97 -40.37
C GLN A 378 5.97 7.83 -40.78
N HIS A 379 7.27 8.09 -40.89
CA HIS A 379 8.24 7.05 -41.25
C HIS A 379 8.60 6.13 -40.09
N THR A 380 8.58 6.64 -38.86
CA THR A 380 9.05 5.92 -37.68
C THR A 380 7.92 5.32 -36.84
N ASP A 381 6.69 5.85 -36.93
CA ASP A 381 5.58 5.56 -36.01
C ASP A 381 5.93 5.78 -34.53
N TRP A 382 6.91 6.64 -34.24
CA TRP A 382 7.38 6.91 -32.88
C TRP A 382 6.67 8.12 -32.25
N VAL A 383 6.58 8.11 -30.92
CA VAL A 383 6.22 9.29 -30.11
C VAL A 383 7.50 9.91 -29.58
N ILE A 384 7.64 11.23 -29.67
CA ILE A 384 8.84 11.96 -29.25
C ILE A 384 8.64 12.56 -27.87
N ASP A 385 9.62 12.38 -27.00
CA ASP A 385 9.78 13.17 -25.77
C ASP A 385 10.76 14.32 -26.04
N LEU A 386 10.27 15.56 -25.93
CA LEU A 386 11.07 16.76 -26.20
C LEU A 386 12.20 16.95 -25.19
N GLU A 387 12.07 16.49 -23.95
CA GLU A 387 13.17 16.51 -22.98
C GLU A 387 14.26 15.50 -23.33
N GLU A 388 13.87 14.31 -23.79
CA GLU A 388 14.82 13.27 -24.17
C GLU A 388 15.59 13.67 -25.43
N TRP A 389 14.89 14.23 -26.42
CA TRP A 389 15.53 14.77 -27.62
C TRP A 389 16.58 15.83 -27.29
N ARG A 390 16.31 16.72 -26.33
CA ARG A 390 17.28 17.75 -25.90
C ARG A 390 18.52 17.17 -25.22
N ARG A 391 18.38 16.05 -24.48
CA ARG A 391 19.48 15.41 -23.76
C ARG A 391 20.32 14.49 -24.65
N ALA A 392 19.69 13.81 -25.62
CA ALA A 392 20.30 12.82 -26.47
C ALA A 392 19.70 12.83 -27.89
N PRO A 393 19.96 13.88 -28.70
CA PRO A 393 19.37 14.02 -30.03
C PRO A 393 19.76 12.89 -30.99
N ASP A 394 20.92 12.25 -30.78
CA ASP A 394 21.41 11.12 -31.58
C ASP A 394 20.48 9.88 -31.57
N LEU A 395 19.61 9.77 -30.55
CA LEU A 395 18.60 8.71 -30.47
C LEU A 395 17.48 8.89 -31.51
N TYR A 396 17.25 10.13 -31.94
CA TYR A 396 16.20 10.54 -32.88
C TYR A 396 16.83 10.90 -34.22
N LYS A 397 17.41 9.87 -34.88
CA LYS A 397 18.15 10.03 -36.15
C LYS A 397 17.35 10.85 -37.16
N ASP A 398 18.01 11.83 -37.76
CA ASP A 398 17.50 12.70 -38.83
C ASP A 398 16.24 13.52 -38.46
N LEU A 399 15.95 13.68 -37.16
CA LEU A 399 14.82 14.50 -36.70
C LEU A 399 15.22 15.97 -36.54
N GLU A 400 14.69 16.82 -37.42
CA GLU A 400 14.76 18.27 -37.30
C GLU A 400 13.48 18.85 -36.67
N LEU A 401 13.57 19.27 -35.40
CA LEU A 401 12.45 19.91 -34.72
C LEU A 401 12.29 21.38 -35.16
N PRO A 402 11.06 21.89 -35.34
CA PRO A 402 10.80 23.31 -35.55
C PRO A 402 11.34 24.20 -34.42
N HIS A 403 11.86 25.38 -34.77
CA HIS A 403 12.44 26.32 -33.81
C HIS A 403 11.51 26.71 -32.65
N TRP A 404 10.19 26.76 -32.89
CA TRP A 404 9.22 27.09 -31.85
C TRP A 404 9.05 25.97 -30.81
N LEU A 405 9.27 24.70 -31.18
CA LEU A 405 9.27 23.54 -30.25
C LEU A 405 10.60 23.38 -29.52
N GLN A 406 11.70 23.84 -30.12
CA GLN A 406 13.01 23.81 -29.47
C GLN A 406 13.04 24.72 -28.22
N ASN A 407 12.39 25.88 -28.30
CA ASN A 407 12.41 26.94 -27.28
C ASN A 407 11.28 26.85 -26.23
N ASP A 408 10.41 25.83 -26.31
CA ASP A 408 9.29 25.70 -25.37
C ASP A 408 9.83 25.24 -24.00
N ILE A 409 9.98 26.21 -23.08
CA ILE A 409 10.37 25.99 -21.68
C ILE A 409 9.06 25.92 -20.89
N GLN A 410 8.59 24.70 -20.62
CA GLN A 410 7.60 24.47 -19.56
C GLN A 410 8.30 24.20 -18.22
#